data_AF-A0A5N6UTN1-F1
#
_entry.id   AF-A0A5N6UTN1-F1
#
_cell.length_a   1.000
_cell.length_b   1.000
_cell.length_c   1.000
_cell.angle_alpha   90.00
_cell.angle_beta   90.00
_cell.angle_gamma   90.00
#
_symmetry.space_group_name_H-M   'P 1'
#
loop_
_entity.id
_entity.type
_entity.pdbx_description
1 polymer ?
#
loop_
_entity_poly.entity_id
_entity_poly.type
_entity_poly.pdbx_seq_one_letter_code
_entity_poly.pdbx_strand_id
1 'polypeptide(L)'
;MWKLLATAYPVEFRQTSQYRSMKIEGPRLAMRDYLELVKSDSLKWQLVLNLATSFARVPELVGISNIRNLAALEVATPPHVETPENDTETPPTALSDRIIRSWNELAHTSGAFAHLRVLKLCHQDLSGVVLRYLRTFPSLQVIVAYGCPGIHSVFKDGLEVDGWESRPGQEDKPPALYELYQTSLANMDGEPPDLDQGSPILDFQIGQTIQESKRVPTIAKTLYLHRTKAANRIPTENSALHQPTKRPREEVSASGERQRRSGPKRAVMRDRKAKDLGEILGNFL
;
A
#
# COMPACT_ATOMS: atom_id res chain seq x y z
N MET A 1 -9.86 -22.40 -20.59
CA MET A 1 -9.35 -22.30 -21.98
C MET A 1 -8.44 -21.09 -22.18
N TRP A 2 -8.84 -19.87 -21.83
CA TRP A 2 -8.03 -18.65 -22.06
C TRP A 2 -6.60 -18.72 -21.47
N LYS A 3 -6.45 -19.09 -20.19
CA LYS A 3 -5.14 -19.26 -19.54
C LYS A 3 -4.22 -20.23 -20.28
N LEU A 4 -4.79 -21.37 -20.74
CA LEU A 4 -4.04 -22.39 -21.46
C LEU A 4 -3.49 -21.84 -22.78
N LEU A 5 -4.32 -21.11 -23.54
CA LEU A 5 -3.90 -20.49 -24.80
C LEU A 5 -2.88 -19.37 -24.58
N ALA A 6 -3.08 -18.51 -23.57
CA ALA A 6 -2.12 -17.47 -23.20
C ALA A 6 -0.77 -18.04 -22.75
N THR A 7 -0.76 -19.24 -22.16
CA THR A 7 0.47 -19.93 -21.74
C THR A 7 1.16 -20.63 -22.91
N ALA A 8 0.39 -21.33 -23.75
CA ALA A 8 0.92 -22.17 -24.82
C ALA A 8 1.36 -21.35 -26.06
N TYR A 9 0.70 -20.23 -26.34
CA TYR A 9 0.92 -19.40 -27.52
C TYR A 9 1.13 -17.93 -27.14
N PRO A 10 2.16 -17.60 -26.34
CA PRO A 10 2.29 -16.29 -25.74
C PRO A 10 2.51 -15.17 -26.77
N VAL A 11 2.97 -15.46 -27.99
CA VAL A 11 3.19 -14.43 -29.03
C VAL A 11 1.94 -14.27 -29.90
N GLU A 12 1.38 -15.38 -30.36
CA GLU A 12 0.23 -15.42 -31.26
C GLU A 12 -1.07 -15.04 -30.52
N PHE A 13 -1.24 -15.55 -29.31
CA PHE A 13 -2.46 -15.30 -28.54
C PHE A 13 -2.59 -13.83 -28.10
N ARG A 14 -1.46 -13.12 -27.95
CA ARG A 14 -1.44 -11.67 -27.74
C ARG A 14 -2.07 -10.90 -28.90
N GLN A 15 -2.09 -11.42 -30.10
CA GLN A 15 -2.73 -10.75 -31.24
C GLN A 15 -4.23 -11.07 -31.30
N THR A 16 -4.62 -12.24 -30.77
CA THR A 16 -6.00 -12.74 -30.86
C THR A 16 -6.88 -12.29 -29.69
N SER A 17 -6.36 -12.28 -28.45
CA SER A 17 -7.15 -11.96 -27.26
C SER A 17 -6.28 -11.33 -26.18
N GLN A 18 -6.15 -10.00 -26.26
CA GLN A 18 -5.37 -9.19 -25.30
C GLN A 18 -6.07 -8.97 -23.98
N TYR A 19 -7.40 -9.12 -23.93
CA TYR A 19 -8.18 -8.81 -22.74
C TYR A 19 -9.23 -9.89 -22.49
N ARG A 20 -9.33 -10.33 -21.24
CA ARG A 20 -10.38 -11.22 -20.75
C ARG A 20 -10.88 -10.72 -19.42
N SER A 21 -12.19 -10.45 -19.33
CA SER A 21 -12.86 -10.18 -18.05
C SER A 21 -13.60 -11.43 -17.56
N MET A 22 -13.58 -11.65 -16.25
CA MET A 22 -14.31 -12.72 -15.58
C MET A 22 -14.70 -12.28 -14.17
N LYS A 23 -15.98 -12.46 -13.83
CA LYS A 23 -16.56 -12.02 -12.56
C LYS A 23 -17.22 -13.20 -11.85
N ILE A 24 -16.91 -13.35 -10.56
CA ILE A 24 -17.49 -14.37 -9.69
C ILE A 24 -18.16 -13.65 -8.52
N GLU A 25 -19.46 -13.39 -8.63
CA GLU A 25 -20.20 -12.62 -7.61
C GLU A 25 -20.52 -13.41 -6.35
N GLY A 26 -20.76 -14.73 -6.49
CA GLY A 26 -20.98 -15.67 -5.39
C GLY A 26 -19.92 -16.76 -5.39
N PRO A 27 -18.76 -16.53 -4.73
CA PRO A 27 -17.70 -17.53 -4.63
C PRO A 27 -18.23 -18.84 -4.02
N ARG A 28 -18.00 -19.96 -4.71
CA ARG A 28 -18.40 -21.31 -4.26
C ARG A 28 -17.25 -22.14 -3.72
N LEU A 29 -16.02 -21.69 -3.98
CA LEU A 29 -14.78 -22.27 -3.50
C LEU A 29 -14.15 -21.35 -2.46
N ALA A 30 -13.16 -21.85 -1.72
CA ALA A 30 -12.38 -20.99 -0.85
C ALA A 30 -11.65 -19.93 -1.68
N MET A 31 -11.54 -18.71 -1.15
CA MET A 31 -10.86 -17.60 -1.84
C MET A 31 -9.45 -17.96 -2.32
N ARG A 32 -8.71 -18.73 -1.51
CA ARG A 32 -7.39 -19.26 -1.87
C ARG A 32 -7.40 -19.98 -3.24
N ASP A 33 -8.40 -20.79 -3.50
CA ASP A 33 -8.47 -21.61 -4.71
C ASP A 33 -8.67 -20.73 -5.95
N TYR A 34 -9.47 -19.65 -5.84
CA TYR A 34 -9.58 -18.65 -6.89
C TYR A 34 -8.27 -17.90 -7.11
N LEU A 35 -7.57 -17.51 -6.04
CA LEU A 35 -6.28 -16.84 -6.16
C LEU A 35 -5.24 -17.74 -6.84
N GLU A 36 -5.22 -19.05 -6.57
CA GLU A 36 -4.33 -20.01 -7.28
C GLU A 36 -4.62 -20.08 -8.79
N LEU A 37 -5.89 -19.99 -9.20
CA LEU A 37 -6.26 -20.07 -10.62
C LEU A 37 -5.69 -18.93 -11.46
N VAL A 38 -5.55 -17.74 -10.87
CA VAL A 38 -5.15 -16.52 -11.59
C VAL A 38 -3.64 -16.24 -11.61
N LYS A 39 -2.86 -16.95 -10.78
CA LYS A 39 -1.40 -16.77 -10.71
C LYS A 39 -0.70 -17.22 -11.98
N SER A 40 0.36 -16.49 -12.32
CA SER A 40 1.31 -16.80 -13.39
C SER A 40 2.73 -16.44 -12.97
N ASP A 41 3.51 -17.43 -12.53
CA ASP A 41 4.92 -17.19 -12.17
C ASP A 41 5.80 -16.90 -13.39
N SER A 42 5.37 -17.34 -14.58
CA SER A 42 6.04 -17.10 -15.85
C SER A 42 5.64 -15.77 -16.51
N LEU A 43 4.81 -14.96 -15.83
CA LEU A 43 4.37 -13.62 -16.26
C LEU A 43 3.80 -13.58 -17.69
N LYS A 44 3.18 -14.66 -18.15
CA LYS A 44 2.65 -14.77 -19.52
C LYS A 44 1.41 -13.89 -19.76
N TRP A 45 0.73 -13.50 -18.71
CA TRP A 45 -0.38 -12.54 -18.70
C TRP A 45 -0.35 -11.75 -17.41
N GLN A 46 -0.96 -10.57 -17.45
CA GLN A 46 -1.09 -9.68 -16.30
C GLN A 46 -2.46 -9.87 -15.65
N LEU A 47 -2.53 -9.64 -14.34
CA LEU A 47 -3.75 -9.73 -13.56
C LEU A 47 -4.18 -8.34 -13.06
N VAL A 48 -5.43 -8.01 -13.34
CA VAL A 48 -6.18 -6.92 -12.73
C VAL A 48 -7.19 -7.58 -11.80
N LEU A 49 -6.98 -7.48 -10.48
CA LEU A 49 -7.75 -8.22 -9.48
C LEU A 49 -8.66 -7.28 -8.70
N ASN A 50 -9.97 -7.53 -8.73
CA ASN A 50 -10.96 -6.88 -7.88
C ASN A 50 -11.43 -7.88 -6.82
N LEU A 51 -11.27 -7.55 -5.54
CA LEU A 51 -11.58 -8.44 -4.43
C LEU A 51 -12.49 -7.77 -3.41
N ALA A 52 -13.63 -8.38 -3.15
CA ALA A 52 -14.47 -8.05 -1.99
C ALA A 52 -13.96 -8.82 -0.75
N THR A 53 -13.63 -8.10 0.32
CA THR A 53 -13.11 -8.70 1.57
C THR A 53 -14.15 -9.54 2.31
N SER A 54 -15.42 -9.47 1.91
CA SER A 54 -16.51 -10.27 2.45
C SER A 54 -16.29 -11.77 2.32
N PHE A 55 -15.45 -12.20 1.38
CA PHE A 55 -15.13 -13.60 1.12
C PHE A 55 -13.68 -13.96 1.43
N ALA A 56 -12.90 -13.04 2.02
CA ALA A 56 -11.48 -13.23 2.30
C ALA A 56 -11.22 -13.14 3.80
N ARG A 57 -10.32 -14.00 4.31
CA ARG A 57 -9.76 -13.87 5.66
C ARG A 57 -8.33 -13.37 5.56
N VAL A 58 -7.71 -13.14 6.71
CA VAL A 58 -6.33 -12.63 6.80
C VAL A 58 -5.33 -13.44 5.98
N PRO A 59 -5.31 -14.80 6.00
CA PRO A 59 -4.34 -15.56 5.22
C PRO A 59 -4.48 -15.34 3.72
N GLU A 60 -5.72 -15.22 3.21
CA GLU A 60 -5.96 -14.99 1.79
C GLU A 60 -5.56 -13.56 1.38
N LEU A 61 -5.84 -12.55 2.22
CA LEU A 61 -5.39 -11.17 1.98
C LEU A 61 -3.85 -11.05 2.01
N VAL A 62 -3.18 -11.68 2.98
CA VAL A 62 -1.71 -11.75 3.00
C VAL A 62 -1.20 -12.51 1.76
N GLY A 63 -1.89 -13.58 1.36
CA GLY A 63 -1.55 -14.44 0.24
C GLY A 63 -1.60 -13.78 -1.14
N ILE A 64 -2.24 -12.61 -1.28
CA ILE A 64 -2.22 -11.81 -2.54
C ILE A 64 -0.77 -11.49 -2.95
N SER A 65 0.14 -11.33 -1.98
CA SER A 65 1.57 -11.12 -2.22
C SER A 65 2.25 -12.20 -3.05
N ASN A 66 1.69 -13.42 -3.09
CA ASN A 66 2.21 -14.53 -3.88
C ASN A 66 1.83 -14.45 -5.38
N ILE A 67 0.99 -13.48 -5.78
CA ILE A 67 0.54 -13.34 -7.17
C ILE A 67 1.55 -12.46 -7.92
N ARG A 68 2.53 -13.10 -8.56
CA ARG A 68 3.64 -12.43 -9.24
C ARG A 68 3.21 -11.54 -10.40
N ASN A 69 2.18 -11.96 -11.12
CA ASN A 69 1.68 -11.25 -12.30
C ASN A 69 0.63 -10.17 -12.01
N LEU A 70 0.50 -9.72 -10.75
CA LEU A 70 -0.46 -8.71 -10.34
C LEU A 70 -0.04 -7.31 -10.81
N ALA A 71 -0.84 -6.70 -11.67
CA ALA A 71 -0.61 -5.38 -12.25
C ALA A 71 -1.49 -4.29 -11.63
N ALA A 72 -2.71 -4.64 -11.24
CA ALA A 72 -3.62 -3.75 -10.52
C ALA A 72 -4.45 -4.52 -9.50
N LEU A 73 -4.73 -3.89 -8.36
CA LEU A 73 -5.50 -4.49 -7.26
C LEU A 73 -6.55 -3.52 -6.74
N GLU A 74 -7.79 -4.00 -6.60
CA GLU A 74 -8.85 -3.35 -5.84
C GLU A 74 -9.21 -4.23 -4.65
N VAL A 75 -9.22 -3.65 -3.45
CA VAL A 75 -9.72 -4.28 -2.23
C VAL A 75 -10.88 -3.45 -1.70
N ALA A 76 -12.07 -4.04 -1.71
CA ALA A 76 -13.30 -3.39 -1.28
C ALA A 76 -13.91 -4.12 -0.08
N THR A 77 -14.29 -3.39 0.95
CA THR A 77 -15.07 -3.93 2.08
C THR A 77 -16.51 -3.42 1.94
N PRO A 78 -17.46 -4.25 1.48
CA PRO A 78 -18.85 -3.85 1.36
C PRO A 78 -19.38 -3.37 2.73
N PRO A 79 -19.98 -2.17 2.86
CA PRO A 79 -20.50 -1.68 4.13
C PRO A 79 -21.63 -2.54 4.72
N HIS A 80 -22.32 -3.32 3.87
CA HIS A 80 -23.40 -4.22 4.26
C HIS A 80 -23.17 -5.58 3.59
N VAL A 81 -22.60 -6.51 4.34
CA VAL A 81 -22.87 -7.92 4.09
C VAL A 81 -23.77 -8.34 5.22
N GLU A 82 -25.03 -8.62 4.86
CA GLU A 82 -25.89 -9.43 5.71
C GLU A 82 -25.08 -10.69 6.02
N THR A 83 -24.69 -10.84 7.28
CA THR A 83 -24.03 -12.04 7.79
C THR A 83 -24.80 -13.25 7.25
N PRO A 84 -24.16 -14.17 6.53
CA PRO A 84 -24.83 -15.42 6.18
C PRO A 84 -25.32 -16.05 7.49
N GLU A 85 -26.56 -16.55 7.50
CA GLU A 85 -27.28 -17.10 8.67
C GLU A 85 -26.60 -18.30 9.38
N ASN A 86 -25.36 -18.62 9.03
CA ASN A 86 -24.54 -19.62 9.70
C ASN A 86 -23.52 -18.97 10.63
N ASP A 87 -23.84 -18.98 11.93
CA ASP A 87 -23.02 -18.57 13.10
C ASP A 87 -21.65 -19.29 13.24
N THR A 88 -21.19 -20.02 12.23
CA THR A 88 -19.92 -20.77 12.23
C THR A 88 -18.84 -20.18 11.33
N GLU A 89 -19.14 -19.18 10.50
CA GLU A 89 -18.11 -18.49 9.71
C GLU A 89 -17.54 -17.27 10.42
N THR A 90 -16.24 -17.30 10.68
CA THR A 90 -15.46 -16.16 11.19
C THR A 90 -15.76 -14.90 10.38
N PRO A 91 -15.92 -13.74 11.03
CA PRO A 91 -16.39 -12.54 10.35
C PRO A 91 -15.44 -12.11 9.23
N PRO A 92 -15.98 -11.61 8.11
CA PRO A 92 -15.18 -11.10 7.00
C PRO A 92 -14.19 -10.06 7.50
N THR A 93 -12.93 -10.21 7.14
CA THR A 93 -11.86 -9.37 7.68
C THR A 93 -11.56 -8.23 6.72
N ALA A 94 -11.71 -6.99 7.17
CA ALA A 94 -11.27 -5.81 6.43
C ALA A 94 -9.73 -5.80 6.28
N LEU A 95 -9.24 -5.08 5.27
CA LEU A 95 -7.80 -4.85 5.14
C LEU A 95 -7.33 -4.01 6.33
N SER A 96 -6.21 -4.39 6.95
CA SER A 96 -5.65 -3.69 8.11
C SER A 96 -4.22 -3.24 7.84
N ASP A 97 -3.75 -2.23 8.58
CA ASP A 97 -2.37 -1.74 8.55
C ASP A 97 -1.34 -2.87 8.73
N ARG A 98 -1.68 -3.90 9.52
CA ARG A 98 -0.82 -5.07 9.73
C ARG A 98 -0.62 -5.88 8.45
N ILE A 99 -1.69 -6.06 7.67
CA ILE A 99 -1.62 -6.79 6.39
C ILE A 99 -0.75 -6.00 5.40
N ILE A 100 -0.96 -4.67 5.29
CA ILE A 100 -0.14 -3.82 4.42
C ILE A 100 1.34 -3.83 4.85
N ARG A 101 1.61 -3.82 6.16
CA ARG A 101 2.97 -3.97 6.68
C ARG A 101 3.58 -5.31 6.27
N SER A 102 2.84 -6.42 6.39
CA SER A 102 3.31 -7.73 5.92
C SER A 102 3.54 -7.76 4.41
N TRP A 103 2.69 -7.11 3.61
CA TRP A 103 2.94 -6.95 2.17
C TRP A 103 4.24 -6.21 1.89
N ASN A 104 4.53 -5.15 2.64
CA ASN A 104 5.80 -4.43 2.55
C ASN A 104 6.99 -5.32 2.92
N GLU A 105 6.91 -6.09 4.00
CA GLU A 105 7.97 -7.04 4.37
C GLU A 105 8.19 -8.11 3.28
N LEU A 106 7.11 -8.61 2.67
CA LEU A 106 7.17 -9.59 1.57
C LEU A 106 7.69 -8.97 0.26
N ALA A 107 7.43 -7.69 0.00
CA ALA A 107 8.00 -6.97 -1.13
C ALA A 107 9.53 -6.94 -1.04
N HIS A 108 10.09 -6.68 0.14
CA HIS A 108 11.55 -6.65 0.35
C HIS A 108 12.19 -8.04 0.36
N THR A 109 11.53 -9.03 0.96
CA THR A 109 12.14 -10.36 1.17
C THR A 109 11.96 -11.29 -0.03
N SER A 110 10.83 -11.18 -0.74
CA SER A 110 10.47 -12.11 -1.81
C SER A 110 10.26 -11.43 -3.17
N GLY A 111 10.27 -10.09 -3.25
CA GLY A 111 9.91 -9.37 -4.47
C GLY A 111 8.41 -9.40 -4.78
N ALA A 112 7.55 -9.51 -3.75
CA ALA A 112 6.11 -9.37 -3.93
C ALA A 112 5.74 -7.98 -4.48
N PHE A 113 4.64 -7.89 -5.23
CA PHE A 113 4.14 -6.62 -5.80
C PHE A 113 5.14 -5.89 -6.72
N ALA A 114 6.14 -6.59 -7.26
CA ALA A 114 7.12 -6.00 -8.18
C ALA A 114 6.48 -5.28 -9.38
N HIS A 115 5.30 -5.72 -9.78
CA HIS A 115 4.58 -5.24 -10.96
C HIS A 115 3.27 -4.49 -10.65
N LEU A 116 2.90 -4.37 -9.37
CA LEU A 116 1.66 -3.71 -8.99
C LEU A 116 1.78 -2.21 -9.28
N ARG A 117 1.01 -1.70 -10.24
CA ARG A 117 1.04 -0.29 -10.67
C ARG A 117 -0.08 0.56 -10.08
N VAL A 118 -1.25 -0.04 -9.90
CA VAL A 118 -2.45 0.63 -9.37
C VAL A 118 -3.01 -0.13 -8.17
N LEU A 119 -3.28 0.59 -7.08
CA LEU A 119 -3.97 0.08 -5.91
C LEU A 119 -5.23 0.91 -5.62
N LYS A 120 -6.40 0.28 -5.62
CA LYS A 120 -7.66 0.90 -5.25
C LYS A 120 -8.16 0.33 -3.92
N LEU A 121 -8.43 1.21 -2.98
CA LEU A 121 -8.87 0.88 -1.63
C LEU A 121 -10.27 1.46 -1.45
N CYS A 122 -11.26 0.60 -1.21
CA CYS A 122 -12.65 1.01 -1.06
C CYS A 122 -13.16 0.61 0.33
N HIS A 123 -13.64 1.60 1.09
CA HIS A 123 -14.23 1.42 2.42
C HIS A 123 -13.32 0.69 3.41
N GLN A 124 -12.02 1.05 3.42
CA GLN A 124 -11.04 0.46 4.33
C GLN A 124 -10.78 1.40 5.51
N ASP A 125 -10.67 0.84 6.72
CA ASP A 125 -10.26 1.57 7.92
C ASP A 125 -8.74 1.48 8.12
N LEU A 126 -8.01 2.12 7.21
CA LEU A 126 -6.54 2.16 7.22
C LEU A 126 -6.04 3.51 7.71
N SER A 127 -4.96 3.50 8.48
CA SER A 127 -4.29 4.74 8.87
C SER A 127 -3.38 5.26 7.75
N GLY A 128 -3.04 6.55 7.76
CA GLY A 128 -2.08 7.12 6.81
C GLY A 128 -0.69 6.48 6.84
N VAL A 129 -0.32 5.74 7.90
CA VAL A 129 0.98 5.05 8.00
C VAL A 129 1.20 4.06 6.86
N VAL A 130 0.11 3.50 6.31
CA VAL A 130 0.19 2.55 5.19
C VAL A 130 0.83 3.14 3.94
N LEU A 131 0.75 4.45 3.74
CA LEU A 131 1.34 5.12 2.57
C LEU A 131 2.87 4.97 2.52
N ARG A 132 3.53 4.97 3.69
CA ARG A 132 4.97 4.71 3.81
C ARG A 132 5.33 3.29 3.38
N TYR A 133 4.52 2.31 3.76
CA TYR A 133 4.71 0.92 3.36
C TYR A 133 4.48 0.74 1.86
N LEU A 134 3.42 1.35 1.32
CA LEU A 134 3.09 1.27 -0.11
C LEU A 134 4.12 1.96 -1.00
N ARG A 135 4.83 2.98 -0.48
CA ARG A 135 5.92 3.67 -1.20
C ARG A 135 7.04 2.72 -1.62
N THR A 136 7.25 1.61 -0.91
CA THR A 136 8.35 0.67 -1.19
C THR A 136 8.06 -0.24 -2.37
N PHE A 137 6.82 -0.26 -2.86
CA PHE A 137 6.45 -1.09 -4.01
C PHE A 137 7.04 -0.45 -5.27
N PRO A 138 7.88 -1.18 -6.04
CA PRO A 138 8.72 -0.57 -7.05
C PRO A 138 7.89 0.01 -8.20
N SER A 139 6.89 -0.73 -8.69
CA SER A 139 6.06 -0.31 -9.82
C SER A 139 4.83 0.51 -9.43
N LEU A 140 4.52 0.69 -8.15
CA LEU A 140 3.28 1.34 -7.73
C LEU A 140 3.34 2.83 -8.03
N GLN A 141 2.37 3.34 -8.79
CA GLN A 141 2.33 4.73 -9.25
C GLN A 141 1.06 5.45 -8.83
N VAL A 142 -0.07 4.73 -8.71
CA VAL A 142 -1.37 5.32 -8.42
C VAL A 142 -2.03 4.56 -7.27
N ILE A 143 -2.49 5.31 -6.27
CA ILE A 143 -3.40 4.81 -5.23
C ILE A 143 -4.72 5.59 -5.33
N VAL A 144 -5.84 4.89 -5.37
CA VAL A 144 -7.18 5.48 -5.27
C VAL A 144 -7.80 5.05 -3.96
N ALA A 145 -8.08 6.00 -3.08
CA ALA A 145 -8.74 5.74 -1.80
C ALA A 145 -10.16 6.31 -1.84
N TYR A 146 -11.15 5.44 -1.68
CA TYR A 146 -12.56 5.79 -1.63
C TYR A 146 -13.14 5.34 -0.29
N GLY A 147 -13.74 6.26 0.46
CA GLY A 147 -14.31 5.95 1.78
C GLY A 147 -13.27 5.45 2.81
N CYS A 148 -12.03 5.95 2.75
CA CYS A 148 -10.92 5.55 3.63
C CYS A 148 -10.51 6.72 4.56
N PRO A 149 -11.25 7.00 5.65
CA PRO A 149 -11.12 8.24 6.41
C PRO A 149 -9.72 8.47 7.00
N GLY A 150 -9.02 7.41 7.43
CA GLY A 150 -7.67 7.51 7.99
C GLY A 150 -6.59 7.87 6.96
N ILE A 151 -6.81 7.58 5.67
CA ILE A 151 -5.95 8.06 4.57
C ILE A 151 -6.32 9.50 4.21
N HIS A 152 -7.61 9.84 4.17
CA HIS A 152 -8.04 11.22 3.89
C HIS A 152 -7.56 12.23 4.93
N SER A 153 -7.48 11.83 6.20
CA SER A 153 -7.15 12.74 7.29
C SER A 153 -5.73 13.31 7.19
N VAL A 154 -4.76 12.56 6.64
CA VAL A 154 -3.37 13.01 6.52
C VAL A 154 -3.15 14.05 5.42
N PHE A 155 -4.07 14.17 4.46
CA PHE A 155 -3.99 15.14 3.35
C PHE A 155 -4.86 16.40 3.58
N LYS A 156 -5.35 16.62 4.81
CA LYS A 156 -6.11 17.84 5.13
C LYS A 156 -5.23 19.10 5.12
N ASP A 157 -3.98 18.97 5.53
CA ASP A 157 -3.06 20.09 5.77
C ASP A 157 -1.91 20.15 4.75
N GLY A 158 -1.86 19.23 3.79
CA GLY A 158 -0.78 19.13 2.81
C GLY A 158 -1.15 18.29 1.59
N LEU A 159 -0.51 18.60 0.46
CA LEU A 159 -0.72 17.90 -0.81
C LEU A 159 0.21 16.71 -1.00
N GLU A 160 1.31 16.60 -0.24
CA GLU A 160 2.26 15.48 -0.34
C GLU A 160 2.52 14.86 1.04
N VAL A 161 2.38 13.54 1.14
CA VAL A 161 2.64 12.76 2.36
C VAL A 161 3.37 11.47 1.97
N ASP A 162 4.48 11.18 2.65
CA ASP A 162 5.26 9.94 2.45
C ASP A 162 5.65 9.66 0.98
N GLY A 163 5.82 10.70 0.15
CA GLY A 163 6.15 10.56 -1.28
C GLY A 163 4.95 10.31 -2.20
N TRP A 164 3.74 10.54 -1.69
CA TRP A 164 2.49 10.52 -2.45
C TRP A 164 1.90 11.91 -2.53
N GLU A 165 1.66 12.39 -3.74
CA GLU A 165 0.97 13.65 -4.03
C GLU A 165 -0.52 13.40 -4.27
N SER A 166 -1.36 14.12 -3.54
CA SER A 166 -2.80 14.15 -3.77
C SER A 166 -3.13 15.01 -4.98
N ARG A 167 -3.92 14.45 -5.90
CA ARG A 167 -4.47 15.16 -7.05
C ARG A 167 -5.99 15.17 -6.98
N PRO A 168 -6.64 16.26 -7.42
CA PRO A 168 -8.09 16.30 -7.49
C PRO A 168 -8.58 15.23 -8.45
N GLY A 169 -9.57 14.46 -8.01
CA GLY A 169 -10.31 13.56 -8.90
C GLY A 169 -11.12 14.34 -9.92
N GLN A 170 -11.20 13.86 -11.16
CA GLN A 170 -12.05 14.45 -12.18
C GLN A 170 -13.53 14.10 -11.99
N GLU A 171 -13.85 13.04 -11.25
CA GLU A 171 -15.20 12.53 -11.09
C GLU A 171 -15.51 12.18 -9.62
N ASP A 172 -16.78 12.35 -9.24
CA ASP A 172 -17.30 11.97 -7.92
C ASP A 172 -17.21 10.45 -7.68
N LYS A 173 -17.24 9.67 -8.77
CA LYS A 173 -17.15 8.22 -8.75
C LYS A 173 -15.73 7.75 -9.11
N PRO A 174 -15.15 6.79 -8.35
CA PRO A 174 -13.90 6.18 -8.76
C PRO A 174 -14.13 5.29 -10.00
N PRO A 175 -13.32 5.42 -11.07
CA PRO A 175 -13.46 4.62 -12.28
C PRO A 175 -13.16 3.13 -12.02
N ALA A 176 -13.42 2.30 -13.03
CA ALA A 176 -13.13 0.87 -12.93
C ALA A 176 -11.61 0.65 -12.76
N LEU A 177 -11.21 -0.39 -12.04
CA LEU A 177 -9.79 -0.68 -11.79
C LEU A 177 -9.00 -0.84 -13.10
N TYR A 178 -9.60 -1.47 -14.12
CA TYR A 178 -8.96 -1.63 -15.41
C TYR A 178 -8.74 -0.28 -16.14
N GLU A 179 -9.71 0.63 -16.06
CA GLU A 179 -9.59 1.98 -16.64
C GLU A 179 -8.51 2.80 -15.93
N LEU A 180 -8.42 2.69 -14.60
CA LEU A 180 -7.33 3.27 -13.81
C LEU A 180 -5.98 2.71 -14.24
N TYR A 181 -5.90 1.40 -14.43
CA TYR A 181 -4.69 0.74 -14.90
C TYR A 181 -4.28 1.27 -16.29
N GLN A 182 -5.19 1.29 -17.26
CA GLN A 182 -4.92 1.84 -18.60
C GLN A 182 -4.48 3.31 -18.56
N THR A 183 -5.16 4.14 -17.77
CA THR A 183 -4.82 5.57 -17.61
C THR A 183 -3.42 5.73 -16.99
N SER A 184 -3.06 4.87 -16.05
CA SER A 184 -1.72 4.87 -15.45
C SER A 184 -0.61 4.49 -16.44
N LEU A 185 -0.93 3.75 -17.51
CA LEU A 185 0.01 3.43 -18.58
C LEU A 185 0.16 4.61 -19.55
N ALA A 186 -0.92 5.31 -19.87
CA ALA A 186 -0.90 6.46 -20.79
C ALA A 186 -0.16 7.68 -20.21
N ASN A 187 -0.26 7.88 -18.89
CA ASN A 187 0.42 8.95 -18.18
C ASN A 187 1.90 8.60 -17.96
N MET A 188 2.71 8.75 -19.03
CA MET A 188 4.17 8.48 -19.08
C MET A 188 5.04 9.47 -18.27
N ASP A 189 4.46 10.19 -17.31
CA ASP A 189 5.22 11.05 -16.39
C ASP A 189 6.06 10.25 -15.38
N GLY A 190 5.88 8.93 -15.32
CA GLY A 190 6.61 7.98 -14.49
C GLY A 190 7.35 6.91 -15.29
N GLU A 191 8.10 6.06 -14.60
CA GLU A 191 8.89 4.98 -15.19
C GLU A 191 8.00 4.01 -15.99
N PRO A 192 8.44 3.58 -17.20
CA PRO A 192 7.69 2.61 -17.99
C PRO A 192 7.46 1.33 -17.17
N PRO A 193 6.34 0.62 -17.38
CA PRO A 193 6.12 -0.64 -16.70
C PRO A 193 7.25 -1.62 -17.05
N ASP A 194 7.81 -2.30 -16.05
CA ASP A 194 8.75 -3.41 -16.27
C ASP A 194 8.11 -4.59 -17.02
N LEU A 195 6.77 -4.68 -16.98
CA LEU A 195 6.02 -5.68 -17.73
C LEU A 195 5.82 -5.26 -19.18
N ASP A 196 5.98 -6.24 -20.06
CA ASP A 196 5.68 -6.13 -21.48
C ASP A 196 4.23 -5.68 -21.70
N GLN A 197 4.06 -4.44 -22.19
CA GLN A 197 2.79 -3.78 -22.49
C GLN A 197 1.92 -4.56 -23.47
N GLY A 198 2.50 -5.48 -24.25
CA GLY A 198 1.78 -6.37 -25.16
C GLY A 198 1.22 -7.63 -24.50
N SER A 199 1.46 -7.86 -23.21
CA SER A 199 1.01 -9.08 -22.53
C SER A 199 -0.51 -9.11 -22.36
N PRO A 200 -1.17 -10.27 -22.51
CA PRO A 200 -2.61 -10.37 -22.32
C PRO A 200 -2.99 -10.03 -20.88
N ILE A 201 -4.17 -9.47 -20.69
CA ILE A 201 -4.70 -9.01 -19.40
C ILE A 201 -5.91 -9.87 -19.02
N LEU A 202 -5.85 -10.41 -17.81
CA LEU A 202 -6.99 -11.01 -17.14
C LEU A 202 -7.54 -10.00 -16.11
N ASP A 203 -8.72 -9.47 -16.37
CA ASP A 203 -9.52 -8.73 -15.40
C ASP A 203 -10.41 -9.71 -14.63
N PHE A 204 -10.14 -9.87 -13.34
CA PHE A 204 -10.77 -10.88 -12.50
C PHE A 204 -11.41 -10.24 -11.27
N GLN A 205 -12.70 -10.50 -11.09
CA GLN A 205 -13.45 -10.02 -9.93
C GLN A 205 -13.94 -11.20 -9.08
N ILE A 206 -13.72 -11.12 -7.77
CA ILE A 206 -14.22 -12.09 -6.78
C ILE A 206 -15.06 -11.35 -5.74
N GLY A 207 -16.31 -11.80 -5.61
CA GLY A 207 -17.35 -11.19 -4.80
C GLY A 207 -18.02 -10.00 -5.48
N GLN A 208 -19.12 -9.56 -4.89
CA GLN A 208 -19.78 -8.32 -5.27
C GLN A 208 -19.02 -7.13 -4.69
N THR A 209 -18.21 -6.48 -5.52
CA THR A 209 -17.78 -5.11 -5.29
C THR A 209 -19.01 -4.24 -5.59
N ILE A 210 -19.66 -3.74 -4.56
CA ILE A 210 -20.95 -3.04 -4.60
C ILE A 210 -21.12 -2.18 -5.87
N GLN A 211 -22.13 -2.50 -6.67
CA GLN A 211 -22.94 -1.49 -7.35
C GLN A 211 -23.91 -0.94 -6.32
N GLU A 212 -23.83 0.37 -6.07
CA GLU A 212 -24.48 1.06 -4.96
C GLU A 212 -25.94 0.64 -4.73
N SER A 213 -26.27 0.33 -3.48
CA SER A 213 -27.61 0.61 -2.97
C SER A 213 -27.77 2.14 -2.96
N LYS A 214 -28.93 2.63 -3.41
CA LYS A 214 -29.29 4.06 -3.64
C LYS A 214 -29.20 5.00 -2.42
N ARG A 215 -28.47 4.64 -1.34
CA ARG A 215 -28.50 5.32 -0.04
C ARG A 215 -27.13 5.44 0.64
N VAL A 216 -26.03 5.57 -0.11
CA VAL A 216 -24.76 6.01 0.50
C VAL A 216 -24.78 7.54 0.60
N PRO A 217 -24.58 8.15 1.79
CA PRO A 217 -24.58 9.59 1.92
C PRO A 217 -23.39 10.22 1.19
N THR A 218 -23.68 11.36 0.56
CA THR A 218 -22.93 12.19 -0.40
C THR A 218 -21.56 12.74 0.08
N ILE A 219 -20.79 12.03 0.90
CA ILE A 219 -19.61 12.60 1.61
C ILE A 219 -18.30 11.80 1.40
N ALA A 220 -18.33 10.59 0.83
CA ALA A 220 -17.10 9.85 0.53
C ALA A 220 -16.39 10.46 -0.70
N LYS A 221 -15.56 11.48 -0.48
CA LYS A 221 -14.69 12.03 -1.53
C LYS A 221 -13.71 10.93 -1.97
N THR A 222 -13.46 10.83 -3.27
CA THR A 222 -12.39 9.97 -3.80
C THR A 222 -11.06 10.72 -3.73
N LEU A 223 -10.04 10.10 -3.16
CA LEU A 223 -8.68 10.63 -3.13
C LEU A 223 -7.81 9.90 -4.17
N TYR A 224 -7.21 10.66 -5.07
CA TYR A 224 -6.24 10.16 -6.03
C TYR A 224 -4.84 10.54 -5.56
N LEU A 225 -3.99 9.54 -5.38
CA LEU A 225 -2.61 9.70 -4.93
C LEU A 225 -1.67 9.22 -6.02
N HIS A 226 -0.71 10.06 -6.38
CA HIS A 226 0.31 9.77 -7.37
C HIS A 226 1.68 9.77 -6.72
N ARG A 227 2.54 8.83 -7.10
CA ARG A 227 3.90 8.77 -6.57
C ARG A 227 4.71 9.98 -7.05
N THR A 228 5.44 10.63 -6.14
CA THR A 228 6.24 11.80 -6.50
C THR A 228 7.55 11.41 -7.17
N LYS A 229 8.01 12.21 -8.15
CA LYS A 229 9.25 11.94 -8.89
C LYS A 229 10.49 11.93 -7.98
N ALA A 230 10.47 12.68 -6.88
CA ALA A 230 11.52 12.66 -5.86
C ALA A 230 11.60 11.32 -5.12
N ALA A 231 10.47 10.61 -4.98
CA ALA A 231 10.41 9.32 -4.32
C ALA A 231 10.94 8.16 -5.18
N ASN A 232 11.06 8.33 -6.50
CA ASN A 232 11.67 7.34 -7.40
C ASN A 232 13.20 7.25 -7.26
N ARG A 233 13.83 8.21 -6.55
CA ARG A 233 15.24 8.12 -6.19
C ARG A 233 15.38 7.17 -5.00
N ILE A 234 15.74 5.91 -5.27
CA ILE A 234 16.15 4.96 -4.24
C ILE A 234 17.22 5.66 -3.37
N PRO A 235 17.06 5.72 -2.03
CA PRO A 235 18.15 6.16 -1.18
C PRO A 235 19.24 5.10 -1.30
N THR A 236 20.29 5.40 -2.05
CA THR A 236 21.53 4.63 -1.97
C THR A 236 22.00 4.78 -0.53
N GLU A 237 22.11 3.66 0.20
CA GLU A 237 22.68 3.57 1.53
C GLU A 237 24.15 4.01 1.49
N ASN A 238 24.42 5.32 1.36
CA ASN A 238 25.77 5.90 1.35
C ASN A 238 25.76 7.44 1.54
N SER A 239 24.79 7.98 2.28
CA SER A 239 24.94 9.33 2.84
C SER A 239 25.07 9.24 4.35
N ALA A 240 26.26 8.83 4.74
CA ALA A 240 26.70 8.82 6.13
C ALA A 240 26.74 10.25 6.70
N LEU A 241 26.43 10.33 8.00
CA LEU A 241 26.86 11.39 8.93
C LEU A 241 26.29 12.80 8.70
N HIS A 242 25.04 13.01 9.12
CA HIS A 242 24.67 14.32 9.65
C HIS A 242 25.34 14.54 11.02
N GLN A 243 26.56 15.09 10.97
CA GLN A 243 27.14 15.82 12.10
C GLN A 243 26.21 17.00 12.45
N PRO A 244 25.93 17.25 13.75
CA PRO A 244 25.14 18.41 14.14
C PRO A 244 25.92 19.69 13.87
N THR A 245 25.27 20.60 13.15
CA THR A 245 25.72 21.91 12.70
C THR A 245 26.26 22.75 13.87
N LYS A 246 27.53 23.15 13.75
CA LYS A 246 28.14 24.21 14.57
C LYS A 246 27.40 25.52 14.31
N ARG A 247 26.97 26.19 15.39
CA ARG A 247 26.42 27.55 15.35
C ARG A 247 27.49 28.56 14.88
N PRO A 248 27.14 29.64 14.17
CA PRO A 248 28.07 30.69 13.80
C PRO A 248 28.52 31.47 15.04
N ARG A 249 29.82 31.79 15.08
CA ARG A 249 30.48 32.60 16.10
C ARG A 249 30.41 34.06 15.64
N GLU A 250 29.58 34.87 16.30
CA GLU A 250 29.62 36.33 16.17
C GLU A 250 30.75 36.88 17.05
N GLU A 251 31.72 37.55 16.42
CA GLU A 251 32.68 38.43 17.06
C GLU A 251 32.20 39.87 16.86
N VAL A 252 31.80 40.57 17.93
CA VAL A 252 32.00 42.03 18.07
C VAL A 252 32.25 42.40 19.53
N SER A 253 33.47 42.91 19.72
CA SER A 253 34.06 43.87 20.67
C SER A 253 33.34 44.39 21.93
N ALA A 254 34.21 44.64 22.91
CA ALA A 254 34.00 45.07 24.28
C ALA A 254 33.50 46.51 24.49
N SER A 255 32.71 46.71 25.55
CA SER A 255 32.96 47.72 26.60
C SER A 255 31.90 47.64 27.71
N GLY A 256 32.33 47.72 28.96
CA GLY A 256 31.61 48.48 29.99
C GLY A 256 30.51 47.79 30.81
N GLU A 257 30.84 47.60 32.09
CA GLU A 257 29.96 47.65 33.26
C GLU A 257 29.17 46.43 33.76
N ARG A 258 29.31 46.30 35.08
CA ARG A 258 28.84 45.24 35.97
C ARG A 258 27.33 45.25 36.08
N GLN A 259 26.70 44.08 35.91
CA GLN A 259 25.49 43.78 36.69
C GLN A 259 25.33 42.30 36.99
N ARG A 260 25.34 42.02 38.29
CA ARG A 260 25.07 40.72 38.92
C ARG A 260 23.69 40.22 38.50
N ARG A 261 23.61 39.02 37.94
CA ARG A 261 22.39 38.20 37.97
C ARG A 261 22.74 36.74 38.27
N SER A 262 22.13 36.24 39.34
CA SER A 262 22.25 34.88 39.86
C SER A 262 21.59 33.86 38.92
N GLY A 263 22.37 32.89 38.44
CA GLY A 263 21.85 31.70 37.76
C GLY A 263 21.80 30.49 38.71
N PRO A 264 20.81 29.58 38.59
CA PRO A 264 20.68 28.42 39.44
C PRO A 264 21.74 27.35 39.12
N LYS A 265 22.16 26.65 40.19
CA LYS A 265 23.34 25.79 40.29
C LYS A 265 23.25 24.52 39.42
N ARG A 266 24.38 24.15 38.83
CA ARG A 266 24.63 22.87 38.12
C ARG A 266 24.25 21.67 39.01
N ALA A 267 23.52 20.70 38.44
CA ALA A 267 23.33 19.39 39.05
C ALA A 267 24.62 18.57 38.93
N VAL A 268 25.19 18.18 40.07
CA VAL A 268 26.35 17.29 40.17
C VAL A 268 25.84 15.85 40.15
N MET A 269 26.25 15.08 39.14
CA MET A 269 25.94 13.66 39.03
C MET A 269 26.72 12.90 40.11
N ARG A 270 26.02 12.25 41.05
CA ARG A 270 26.62 11.30 41.99
C ARG A 270 26.84 9.97 41.25
N ASP A 271 28.08 9.50 41.24
CA ASP A 271 28.44 8.16 40.79
C ASP A 271 27.59 7.09 41.50
N ARG A 272 26.84 6.32 40.72
CA ARG A 272 26.22 5.07 41.19
C ARG A 272 27.12 3.94 40.76
N LYS A 273 27.72 3.26 41.75
CA LYS A 273 28.42 1.99 41.59
C LYS A 273 27.54 1.01 40.81
N ALA A 274 28.10 0.43 39.76
CA ALA A 274 27.49 -0.66 39.01
C ALA A 274 27.17 -1.82 39.98
N LYS A 275 25.93 -2.30 39.96
CA LYS A 275 25.56 -3.56 40.60
C LYS A 275 26.08 -4.70 39.73
N ASP A 276 26.72 -5.65 40.38
CA ASP A 276 27.31 -6.86 39.81
C ASP A 276 26.19 -7.74 39.22
N LEU A 277 26.37 -8.16 37.96
CA LEU A 277 25.43 -9.00 37.22
C LEU A 277 25.27 -10.40 37.83
N GLY A 278 26.22 -10.82 38.68
CA GLY A 278 26.17 -12.10 39.39
C GLY A 278 25.02 -12.22 40.41
N GLU A 279 24.56 -11.12 41.02
CA GLU A 279 23.47 -11.15 42.01
C GLU A 279 22.07 -11.18 41.39
N ILE A 280 21.92 -10.79 40.12
CA ILE A 280 20.61 -10.72 39.44
C ILE A 280 20.17 -12.09 38.89
N LEU A 281 21.12 -12.99 38.63
CA LEU A 281 20.85 -14.31 38.04
C LEU A 281 20.64 -15.42 39.09
N GLY A 282 20.83 -15.12 40.38
CA GLY A 282 20.60 -16.07 41.48
C GLY A 282 19.14 -16.28 41.88
N ASN A 283 18.20 -15.49 41.34
CA ASN A 283 16.77 -15.56 41.70
C ASN A 283 15.92 -16.42 40.73
N PHE A 284 16.55 -17.28 39.94
CA PHE A 284 15.88 -18.17 38.98
C PHE A 284 16.17 -19.67 39.20
N LEU A 285 16.59 -20.06 40.41
CA LEU A 285 16.69 -21.47 40.84
C LEU A 285 15.90 -21.71 42.13
#